data_AF-D6U8U0-F1
#
_entry.id   AF-D6U8U0-F1
#
_cell.length_a   1.000
_cell.length_b   1.000
_cell.length_c   1.000
_cell.angle_alpha   90.00
_cell.angle_beta   90.00
_cell.angle_gamma   90.00
#
_symmetry.space_group_name_H-M   'P 1'
#
loop_
_entity.id
_entity.type
_entity.pdbx_description
1 polymer ?
#
loop_
_entity_poly.entity_id
_entity_poly.type
_entity_poly.pdbx_seq_one_letter_code
_entity_poly.pdbx_strand_id
1 'polypeptide(L)'
;MAFVRKPRYTLEECYSALDIHPKTFRRWLTDANMQPERSRADERIKYLTHEQLEHLARIYGRPWPPQVSEEEHQPELVPAQAYKLLLEQLAEAQQEAQELRASLDTLSTRQEVIQGGLEAQQTRQQQAREQAEQEAIRLITHELQTKQNIEALIAEDIRLREVSEEATRQQQQANERLDAQRQELGTLKARLEQQGQQFAQELGTLQTQAEEQRAMLDEARATIEAQSQRLSDLEARLEQQAQRIDAGEKAQEAAHREQQQAEQRLSAQTREAEQRLHAQVQEAQEAAQRSQEQALAALQRDLLAEVERRMQAREAQHTRENTTLLDIVEKARTAAAVAVQEVEGLQQQLQREQAARTELEQRLKQLQATQASQPSPTTRKQRGGKKTTPGDPQA
;
A
#
# COMPACT_ATOMS: atom_id res chain seq x y z
N MET A 1 134.17 4.02 -15.82
CA MET A 1 135.54 4.42 -16.22
C MET A 1 136.51 3.39 -15.64
N ALA A 2 137.45 2.86 -16.42
CA ALA A 2 138.45 1.93 -15.91
C ALA A 2 139.60 2.71 -15.25
N PHE A 3 139.95 2.37 -14.01
CA PHE A 3 141.13 2.93 -13.34
C PHE A 3 142.39 2.25 -13.90
N VAL A 4 142.98 2.84 -14.94
CA VAL A 4 144.31 2.47 -15.43
C VAL A 4 145.31 2.68 -14.30
N ARG A 5 145.78 1.59 -13.70
CA ARG A 5 146.78 1.63 -12.63
C ARG A 5 148.11 2.04 -13.25
N LYS A 6 148.57 3.27 -13.00
CA LYS A 6 149.91 3.72 -13.41
C LYS A 6 150.95 2.72 -12.86
N PRO A 7 151.93 2.26 -13.68
CA PRO A 7 152.95 1.34 -13.19
C PRO A 7 153.76 1.98 -12.05
N ARG A 8 154.10 1.14 -11.07
CA ARG A 8 154.83 1.48 -9.85
C ARG A 8 156.03 0.57 -9.78
N TYR A 9 157.20 1.14 -9.62
CA TYR A 9 158.47 0.40 -9.54
C TYR A 9 158.94 0.42 -8.10
N THR A 10 159.38 -0.72 -7.57
CA THR A 10 160.12 -0.80 -6.32
C THR A 10 161.43 -0.02 -6.46
N LEU A 11 162.01 0.39 -5.33
CA LEU A 11 163.33 1.06 -5.35
C LEU A 11 164.42 0.22 -6.05
N GLU A 12 164.29 -1.12 -6.07
CA GLU A 12 165.27 -2.04 -6.63
C GLU A 12 165.18 -2.12 -8.16
N GLU A 13 163.97 -2.19 -8.70
CA GLU A 13 163.72 -2.01 -10.14
C GLU A 13 164.18 -0.62 -10.61
N CYS A 14 163.92 0.43 -9.80
CA CYS A 14 164.31 1.80 -10.13
C CYS A 14 165.83 2.00 -10.30
N TYR A 15 166.64 1.49 -9.38
CA TYR A 15 168.09 1.67 -9.47
C TYR A 15 168.74 0.73 -10.51
N SER A 16 168.12 -0.42 -10.77
CA SER A 16 168.58 -1.37 -11.79
C SER A 16 168.30 -0.86 -13.20
N ALA A 17 167.08 -0.35 -13.45
CA ALA A 17 166.65 0.14 -14.77
C ALA A 17 167.25 1.51 -15.17
N LEU A 18 168.00 2.17 -14.27
CA LEU A 18 168.77 3.39 -14.56
C LEU A 18 170.30 3.18 -14.54
N ASP A 19 170.76 1.97 -14.21
CA ASP A 19 172.15 1.61 -13.92
C ASP A 19 172.83 2.58 -12.93
N ILE A 20 172.38 2.51 -11.66
CA ILE A 20 172.86 3.38 -10.57
C ILE A 20 173.03 2.58 -9.28
N HIS A 21 174.15 2.81 -8.57
CA HIS A 21 174.36 2.22 -7.25
C HIS A 21 173.32 2.74 -6.20
N PRO A 22 172.69 1.88 -5.38
CA PRO A 22 171.55 2.27 -4.51
C PRO A 22 171.82 3.43 -3.54
N LYS A 23 173.06 3.62 -3.09
CA LYS A 23 173.46 4.76 -2.23
C LYS A 23 173.34 6.11 -2.97
N THR A 24 173.64 6.13 -4.25
CA THR A 24 173.52 7.31 -5.13
C THR A 24 172.05 7.60 -5.40
N PHE A 25 171.25 6.57 -5.72
CA PHE A 25 169.82 6.70 -5.95
C PHE A 25 169.05 7.25 -4.72
N ARG A 26 169.40 6.79 -3.51
CA ARG A 26 168.84 7.35 -2.26
C ARG A 26 169.18 8.82 -2.07
N ARG A 27 170.38 9.26 -2.46
CA ARG A 27 170.76 10.68 -2.41
C ARG A 27 169.95 11.50 -3.43
N TRP A 28 169.78 11.01 -4.65
CA TRP A 28 168.98 11.69 -5.68
C TRP A 28 167.52 11.93 -5.24
N LEU A 29 166.92 10.97 -4.53
CA LEU A 29 165.59 11.15 -3.94
C LEU A 29 165.53 12.29 -2.91
N THR A 30 166.57 12.45 -2.08
CA THR A 30 166.67 13.56 -1.13
C THR A 30 166.94 14.89 -1.85
N ASP A 31 167.91 14.92 -2.76
CA ASP A 31 168.32 16.11 -3.51
C ASP A 31 167.15 16.64 -4.40
N ALA A 32 166.29 15.75 -4.93
CA ALA A 32 165.08 16.10 -5.68
C ALA A 32 163.80 16.23 -4.82
N ASN A 33 163.91 16.16 -3.48
CA ASN A 33 162.79 16.23 -2.52
C ASN A 33 161.62 15.26 -2.81
N MET A 34 161.92 14.07 -3.34
CA MET A 34 160.90 13.06 -3.67
C MET A 34 160.68 12.08 -2.52
N GLN A 35 159.44 12.02 -2.02
CA GLN A 35 158.98 11.03 -1.03
C GLN A 35 158.46 9.78 -1.78
N PRO A 36 159.08 8.59 -1.62
CA PRO A 36 158.53 7.36 -2.18
C PRO A 36 157.23 6.94 -1.49
N GLU A 37 156.24 6.48 -2.28
CA GLU A 37 155.01 5.93 -1.72
C GLU A 37 155.28 4.60 -1.00
N ARG A 38 154.62 4.37 0.15
CA ARG A 38 154.58 3.04 0.77
C ARG A 38 153.54 2.17 0.07
N SER A 39 153.77 0.86 0.03
CA SER A 39 152.73 -0.08 -0.41
C SER A 39 151.50 -0.04 0.50
N ARG A 40 150.34 -0.42 -0.06
CA ARG A 40 149.17 -0.83 0.75
C ARG A 40 149.24 -2.29 1.21
N ALA A 41 150.13 -3.11 0.66
CA ALA A 41 150.27 -4.53 1.00
C ALA A 41 151.41 -4.82 1.99
N ASP A 42 152.51 -4.07 1.91
CA ASP A 42 153.63 -4.09 2.87
C ASP A 42 154.23 -2.68 3.02
N GLU A 43 154.09 -2.07 4.19
CA GLU A 43 154.63 -0.73 4.49
C GLU A 43 156.15 -0.61 4.34
N ARG A 44 156.88 -1.73 4.39
CA ARG A 44 158.34 -1.76 4.23
C ARG A 44 158.75 -1.47 2.78
N ILE A 45 157.93 -1.91 1.81
CA ILE A 45 158.24 -1.74 0.39
C ILE A 45 157.84 -0.33 -0.05
N LYS A 46 158.83 0.37 -0.58
CA LYS A 46 158.70 1.72 -1.13
C LYS A 46 158.69 1.66 -2.65
N TYR A 47 157.81 2.45 -3.24
CA TYR A 47 157.60 2.54 -4.68
C TYR A 47 157.78 3.98 -5.16
N LEU A 48 158.17 4.11 -6.42
CA LEU A 48 158.08 5.35 -7.18
C LEU A 48 157.09 5.14 -8.33
N THR A 49 156.34 6.18 -8.68
CA THR A 49 155.53 6.17 -9.90
C THR A 49 156.45 6.28 -11.12
N HIS A 50 155.98 5.80 -12.28
CA HIS A 50 156.70 5.99 -13.55
C HIS A 50 157.10 7.46 -13.78
N GLU A 51 156.23 8.40 -13.43
CA GLU A 51 156.44 9.85 -13.56
C GLU A 51 157.56 10.37 -12.64
N GLN A 52 157.68 9.84 -11.42
CA GLN A 52 158.81 10.16 -10.52
C GLN A 52 160.13 9.58 -11.04
N LEU A 53 160.11 8.35 -11.56
CA LEU A 53 161.29 7.67 -12.06
C LEU A 53 161.83 8.31 -13.35
N GLU A 54 160.93 8.65 -14.29
CA GLU A 54 161.26 9.43 -15.48
C GLU A 54 161.80 10.82 -15.11
N HIS A 55 161.18 11.50 -14.14
CA HIS A 55 161.65 12.82 -13.70
C HIS A 55 163.07 12.76 -13.09
N LEU A 56 163.38 11.72 -12.30
CA LEU A 56 164.74 11.47 -11.80
C LEU A 56 165.72 11.20 -12.95
N ALA A 57 165.37 10.33 -13.89
CA ALA A 57 166.20 10.05 -15.07
C ALA A 57 166.53 11.35 -15.83
N ARG A 58 165.52 12.22 -16.01
CA ARG A 58 165.63 13.51 -16.69
C ARG A 58 166.47 14.54 -15.93
N ILE A 59 166.36 14.63 -14.59
CA ILE A 59 167.19 15.55 -13.77
C ILE A 59 168.67 15.21 -13.90
N TYR A 60 169.01 13.91 -13.91
CA TYR A 60 170.39 13.43 -13.85
C TYR A 60 170.93 12.89 -15.19
N GLY A 61 170.25 13.16 -16.31
CA GLY A 61 170.75 12.87 -17.66
C GLY A 61 170.87 11.39 -18.02
N ARG A 62 170.01 10.52 -17.49
CA ARG A 62 169.92 9.10 -17.89
C ARG A 62 168.83 8.88 -18.94
N PRO A 63 169.05 8.00 -19.94
CA PRO A 63 167.99 7.61 -20.87
C PRO A 63 166.91 6.79 -20.15
N TRP A 64 165.66 7.00 -20.54
CA TRP A 64 164.49 6.25 -20.04
C TRP A 64 163.46 6.15 -21.19
N PRO A 65 162.87 4.96 -21.45
CA PRO A 65 163.11 3.67 -20.81
C PRO A 65 164.50 3.07 -21.15
N PRO A 66 164.96 2.04 -20.40
CA PRO A 66 166.19 1.31 -20.74
C PRO A 66 166.04 0.61 -22.10
N GLN A 67 167.07 0.70 -22.93
CA GLN A 67 167.15 -0.04 -24.20
C GLN A 67 167.71 -1.44 -23.93
N VAL A 68 167.03 -2.47 -24.44
CA VAL A 68 167.53 -3.84 -24.44
C VAL A 68 168.43 -4.02 -25.66
N SER A 69 169.69 -4.40 -25.47
CA SER A 69 170.63 -4.61 -26.58
C SER A 69 170.21 -5.80 -27.44
N GLU A 70 169.99 -5.58 -28.74
CA GLU A 70 169.44 -6.57 -29.68
C GLU A 70 170.46 -7.62 -30.18
N GLU A 71 171.62 -7.76 -29.53
CA GLU A 71 172.82 -8.41 -30.10
C GLU A 71 172.82 -9.96 -30.05
N GLU A 72 171.81 -10.62 -29.47
CA GLU A 72 171.85 -12.07 -29.17
C GLU A 72 171.25 -13.01 -30.25
N HIS A 73 170.72 -12.51 -31.36
CA HIS A 73 170.03 -13.35 -32.37
C HIS A 73 170.84 -13.57 -33.66
N GLN A 74 171.67 -14.62 -33.71
CA GLN A 74 172.26 -15.16 -34.94
C GLN A 74 171.72 -16.57 -35.26
N PRO A 75 171.52 -16.95 -36.54
CA PRO A 75 170.96 -18.24 -36.91
C PRO A 75 171.98 -19.38 -36.81
N GLU A 76 171.79 -20.29 -35.87
CA GLU A 76 172.67 -21.45 -35.65
C GLU A 76 172.44 -22.59 -36.65
N LEU A 77 173.52 -23.19 -37.15
CA LEU A 77 173.47 -24.27 -38.15
C LEU A 77 173.22 -25.64 -37.50
N VAL A 78 171.95 -26.03 -37.39
CA VAL A 78 171.48 -27.27 -36.76
C VAL A 78 172.11 -28.53 -37.38
N PRO A 79 172.79 -29.41 -36.61
CA PRO A 79 173.42 -30.63 -37.14
C PRO A 79 172.44 -31.69 -37.68
N ALA A 80 172.89 -32.49 -38.66
CA ALA A 80 172.08 -33.52 -39.31
C ALA A 80 171.56 -34.64 -38.38
N GLN A 81 172.18 -34.87 -37.21
CA GLN A 81 171.63 -35.75 -36.18
C GLN A 81 170.40 -35.14 -35.48
N ALA A 82 170.42 -33.84 -35.19
CA ALA A 82 169.26 -33.14 -34.64
C ALA A 82 168.11 -33.08 -35.65
N TYR A 83 168.37 -33.09 -36.97
CA TYR A 83 167.32 -33.23 -37.98
C TYR A 83 166.56 -34.57 -37.89
N LYS A 84 167.23 -35.69 -37.55
CA LYS A 84 166.52 -36.95 -37.27
C LYS A 84 165.67 -36.87 -36.01
N LEU A 85 166.23 -36.30 -34.94
CA LEU A 85 165.50 -36.09 -33.68
C LEU A 85 164.26 -35.22 -33.89
N LEU A 86 164.37 -34.17 -34.72
CA LEU A 86 163.25 -33.30 -35.12
C LEU A 86 162.18 -34.05 -35.93
N LEU A 87 162.54 -35.02 -36.76
CA LEU A 87 161.55 -35.84 -37.48
C LEU A 87 160.84 -36.84 -36.55
N GLU A 88 161.55 -37.38 -35.56
CA GLU A 88 160.99 -38.26 -34.52
C GLU A 88 160.02 -37.47 -33.63
N GLN A 89 160.44 -36.31 -33.13
CA GLN A 89 159.59 -35.36 -32.39
C GLN A 89 158.40 -34.85 -33.23
N LEU A 90 158.56 -34.66 -34.54
CA LEU A 90 157.45 -34.30 -35.43
C LEU A 90 156.43 -35.44 -35.54
N ALA A 91 156.88 -36.70 -35.58
CA ALA A 91 155.99 -37.86 -35.61
C ALA A 91 155.25 -38.05 -34.28
N GLU A 92 155.96 -37.93 -33.15
CA GLU A 92 155.37 -37.94 -31.81
C GLU A 92 154.31 -36.84 -31.65
N ALA A 93 154.64 -35.59 -31.99
CA ALA A 93 153.72 -34.46 -31.93
C ALA A 93 152.54 -34.60 -32.91
N GLN A 94 152.71 -35.28 -34.06
CA GLN A 94 151.61 -35.60 -34.98
C GLN A 94 150.70 -36.71 -34.44
N GLN A 95 151.22 -37.66 -33.65
CA GLN A 95 150.41 -38.65 -32.97
C GLN A 95 149.66 -38.01 -31.79
N GLU A 96 150.34 -37.25 -30.93
CA GLU A 96 149.73 -36.52 -29.82
C GLU A 96 148.61 -35.58 -30.32
N ALA A 97 148.83 -34.86 -31.44
CA ALA A 97 147.81 -34.03 -32.05
C ALA A 97 146.61 -34.81 -32.63
N GLN A 98 146.75 -36.10 -32.97
CA GLN A 98 145.64 -36.97 -33.36
C GLN A 98 144.89 -37.50 -32.14
N GLU A 99 145.59 -37.93 -31.10
CA GLU A 99 144.99 -38.37 -29.83
C GLU A 99 144.23 -37.23 -29.14
N LEU A 100 144.78 -36.02 -29.13
CA LEU A 100 144.11 -34.81 -28.64
C LEU A 100 142.84 -34.49 -29.45
N ARG A 101 142.86 -34.62 -30.78
CA ARG A 101 141.65 -34.44 -31.61
C ARG A 101 140.57 -35.47 -31.27
N ALA A 102 140.92 -36.75 -31.17
CA ALA A 102 139.96 -37.79 -30.76
C ALA A 102 139.41 -37.55 -29.34
N SER A 103 140.21 -37.00 -28.42
CA SER A 103 139.74 -36.58 -27.09
C SER A 103 138.77 -35.39 -27.17
N LEU A 104 138.99 -34.44 -28.08
CA LEU A 104 138.09 -33.30 -28.28
C LEU A 104 136.76 -33.74 -28.92
N ASP A 105 136.78 -34.66 -29.88
CA ASP A 105 135.57 -35.22 -30.49
C ASP A 105 134.72 -36.01 -29.49
N THR A 106 135.37 -36.78 -28.60
CA THR A 106 134.67 -37.51 -27.52
C THR A 106 134.18 -36.59 -26.38
N LEU A 107 134.83 -35.44 -26.16
CA LEU A 107 134.32 -34.40 -25.27
C LEU A 107 133.15 -33.63 -25.90
N SER A 108 133.20 -33.30 -27.20
CA SER A 108 132.12 -32.60 -27.92
C SER A 108 130.84 -33.44 -27.94
N THR A 109 130.93 -34.70 -28.37
CA THR A 109 129.79 -35.62 -28.36
C THR A 109 129.23 -35.86 -26.95
N ARG A 110 130.09 -35.87 -25.92
CA ARG A 110 129.64 -35.92 -24.52
C ARG A 110 128.95 -34.62 -24.08
N GLN A 111 129.42 -33.46 -24.53
CA GLN A 111 128.78 -32.17 -24.27
C GLN A 111 127.39 -32.10 -24.94
N GLU A 112 127.26 -32.55 -26.20
CA GLU A 112 125.99 -32.64 -26.91
C GLU A 112 124.98 -33.54 -26.18
N VAL A 113 125.40 -34.71 -25.71
CA VAL A 113 124.55 -35.63 -24.92
C VAL A 113 124.12 -35.01 -23.59
N ILE A 114 125.02 -34.30 -22.89
CA ILE A 114 124.68 -33.59 -21.64
C ILE A 114 123.71 -32.43 -21.92
N GLN A 115 123.92 -31.66 -23.00
CA GLN A 115 123.09 -30.53 -23.35
C GLN A 115 121.69 -30.97 -23.79
N GLY A 116 121.57 -31.94 -24.69
CA GLY A 116 120.27 -32.52 -25.07
C GLY A 116 119.55 -33.20 -23.90
N GLY A 117 120.31 -33.79 -22.96
CA GLY A 117 119.78 -34.30 -21.70
C GLY A 117 119.21 -33.20 -20.78
N LEU A 118 119.91 -32.06 -20.69
CA LEU A 118 119.46 -30.88 -19.92
C LEU A 118 118.22 -30.23 -20.56
N GLU A 119 118.21 -30.07 -21.87
CA GLU A 119 117.06 -29.54 -22.63
C GLU A 119 115.83 -30.44 -22.45
N ALA A 120 115.99 -31.76 -22.62
CA ALA A 120 114.91 -32.73 -22.35
C ALA A 120 114.44 -32.72 -20.88
N GLN A 121 115.33 -32.48 -19.92
CA GLN A 121 114.97 -32.32 -18.51
C GLN A 121 114.20 -31.03 -18.26
N GLN A 122 114.58 -29.91 -18.89
CA GLN A 122 113.86 -28.64 -18.83
C GLN A 122 112.46 -28.77 -19.45
N THR A 123 112.32 -29.38 -20.64
CA THR A 123 111.02 -29.65 -21.26
C THR A 123 110.12 -30.47 -20.35
N ARG A 124 110.64 -31.54 -19.72
CA ARG A 124 109.88 -32.35 -18.76
C ARG A 124 109.47 -31.57 -17.51
N GLN A 125 110.35 -30.71 -16.97
CA GLN A 125 110.00 -29.84 -15.84
C GLN A 125 108.93 -28.81 -16.21
N GLN A 126 108.98 -28.24 -17.42
CA GLN A 126 107.97 -27.31 -17.90
C GLN A 126 106.62 -28.02 -18.09
N GLN A 127 106.58 -29.17 -18.76
CA GLN A 127 105.37 -29.98 -18.92
C GLN A 127 104.76 -30.38 -17.56
N ALA A 128 105.59 -30.77 -16.59
CA ALA A 128 105.11 -31.09 -15.25
C ALA A 128 104.54 -29.87 -14.49
N ARG A 129 105.09 -28.67 -14.72
CA ARG A 129 104.53 -27.41 -14.18
C ARG A 129 103.20 -27.06 -14.84
N GLU A 130 103.13 -27.12 -16.17
CA GLU A 130 101.91 -26.85 -16.94
C GLU A 130 100.77 -27.82 -16.56
N GLN A 131 101.08 -29.10 -16.33
CA GLN A 131 100.13 -30.09 -15.81
C GLN A 131 99.66 -29.76 -14.39
N ALA A 132 100.59 -29.47 -13.47
CA ALA A 132 100.24 -29.10 -12.09
C ALA A 132 99.41 -27.80 -12.02
N GLU A 133 99.68 -26.82 -12.89
CA GLU A 133 98.92 -25.58 -13.00
C GLU A 133 97.50 -25.85 -13.56
N GLN A 134 97.37 -26.69 -14.59
CA GLN A 134 96.05 -27.11 -15.11
C GLN A 134 95.22 -27.87 -14.06
N GLU A 135 95.84 -28.75 -13.27
CA GLU A 135 95.16 -29.44 -12.16
C GLU A 135 94.75 -28.47 -11.04
N ALA A 136 95.62 -27.53 -10.68
CA ALA A 136 95.29 -26.49 -9.69
C ALA A 136 94.12 -25.60 -10.15
N ILE A 137 94.13 -25.13 -11.41
CA ILE A 137 93.03 -24.36 -11.99
C ILE A 137 91.72 -25.16 -12.01
N ARG A 138 91.79 -26.45 -12.35
CA ARG A 138 90.63 -27.36 -12.34
C ARG A 138 90.05 -27.54 -10.94
N LEU A 139 90.89 -27.72 -9.93
CA LEU A 139 90.47 -27.85 -8.52
C LEU A 139 89.85 -26.54 -8.00
N ILE A 140 90.47 -25.39 -8.26
CA ILE A 140 89.95 -24.07 -7.88
C ILE A 140 88.60 -23.79 -8.55
N THR A 141 88.45 -24.16 -9.83
CA THR A 141 87.19 -24.01 -10.56
C THR A 141 86.08 -24.88 -9.96
N HIS A 142 86.39 -26.13 -9.62
CA HIS A 142 85.45 -27.03 -8.95
C HIS A 142 85.06 -26.52 -7.55
N GLU A 143 86.02 -26.03 -6.75
CA GLU A 143 85.72 -25.39 -5.45
C GLU A 143 84.85 -24.14 -5.57
N LEU A 144 85.03 -23.34 -6.62
CA LEU A 144 84.19 -22.16 -6.85
C LEU A 144 82.75 -22.59 -7.20
N GLN A 145 82.60 -23.61 -8.04
CA GLN A 145 81.29 -24.18 -8.39
C GLN A 145 80.58 -24.80 -7.17
N THR A 146 81.29 -25.52 -6.29
CA THR A 146 80.67 -26.06 -5.07
C THR A 146 80.27 -24.97 -4.10
N LYS A 147 81.07 -23.90 -3.95
CA LYS A 147 80.71 -22.71 -3.15
C LYS A 147 79.46 -22.03 -3.71
N GLN A 148 79.39 -21.77 -5.02
CA GLN A 148 78.21 -21.20 -5.69
C GLN A 148 76.95 -22.07 -5.53
N ASN A 149 77.08 -23.40 -5.62
CA ASN A 149 75.97 -24.32 -5.39
C ASN A 149 75.49 -24.29 -3.92
N ILE A 150 76.40 -24.18 -2.95
CA ILE A 150 76.07 -24.04 -1.52
C ILE A 150 75.38 -22.70 -1.25
N GLU A 151 75.87 -21.60 -1.82
CA GLU A 151 75.25 -20.27 -1.72
C GLU A 151 73.82 -20.26 -2.31
N ALA A 152 73.61 -20.94 -3.45
CA ALA A 152 72.29 -21.10 -4.05
C ALA A 152 71.32 -21.90 -3.14
N LEU A 153 71.79 -23.01 -2.55
CA LEU A 153 70.99 -23.83 -1.62
C LEU A 153 70.65 -23.07 -0.32
N ILE A 154 71.56 -22.25 0.19
CA ILE A 154 71.30 -21.37 1.35
C ILE A 154 70.25 -20.31 1.00
N ALA A 155 70.33 -19.71 -0.20
CA ALA A 155 69.32 -18.75 -0.66
C ALA A 155 67.94 -19.40 -0.88
N GLU A 156 67.88 -20.68 -1.24
CA GLU A 156 66.64 -21.45 -1.37
C GLU A 156 66.05 -21.82 0.00
N ASP A 157 66.85 -22.29 0.96
CA ASP A 157 66.41 -22.55 2.35
C ASP A 157 65.87 -21.28 3.03
N ILE A 158 66.51 -20.11 2.82
CA ILE A 158 65.99 -18.83 3.32
C ILE A 158 64.59 -18.54 2.75
N ARG A 159 64.39 -18.68 1.43
CA ARG A 159 63.07 -18.48 0.80
C ARG A 159 62.02 -19.48 1.28
N LEU A 160 62.39 -20.75 1.49
CA LEU A 160 61.48 -21.77 2.02
C LEU A 160 61.05 -21.44 3.47
N ARG A 161 61.94 -20.85 4.28
CA ARG A 161 61.59 -20.34 5.61
C ARG A 161 60.67 -19.12 5.54
N GLU A 162 60.95 -18.16 4.65
CA GLU A 162 60.08 -16.99 4.44
C GLU A 162 58.65 -17.41 4.04
N VAL A 163 58.52 -18.36 3.11
CA VAL A 163 57.22 -18.93 2.69
C VAL A 163 56.53 -19.71 3.84
N SER A 164 57.29 -20.42 4.67
CA SER A 164 56.76 -21.12 5.85
C SER A 164 56.28 -20.17 6.95
N GLU A 165 57.02 -19.07 7.18
CA GLU A 165 56.59 -17.98 8.06
C GLU A 165 55.34 -17.27 7.52
N GLU A 166 55.25 -17.03 6.20
CA GLU A 166 54.04 -16.43 5.63
C GLU A 166 52.84 -17.39 5.73
N ALA A 167 53.01 -18.67 5.42
CA ALA A 167 51.96 -19.69 5.54
C ALA A 167 51.45 -19.82 6.98
N THR A 168 52.34 -19.79 7.98
CA THR A 168 51.94 -19.84 9.40
C THR A 168 51.26 -18.55 9.86
N ARG A 169 51.68 -17.37 9.38
CA ARG A 169 50.96 -16.10 9.62
C ARG A 169 49.56 -16.10 8.96
N GLN A 170 49.44 -16.61 7.74
CA GLN A 170 48.15 -16.76 7.06
C GLN A 170 47.24 -17.74 7.80
N GLN A 171 47.77 -18.84 8.34
CA GLN A 171 47.03 -19.79 9.17
C GLN A 171 46.56 -19.18 10.51
N GLN A 172 47.41 -18.36 11.15
CA GLN A 172 47.02 -17.61 12.36
C GLN A 172 45.86 -16.65 12.06
N GLN A 173 45.96 -15.84 11.01
CA GLN A 173 44.88 -14.93 10.59
C GLN A 173 43.59 -15.67 10.21
N ALA A 174 43.68 -16.87 9.63
CA ALA A 174 42.51 -17.70 9.34
C ALA A 174 41.83 -18.19 10.63
N ASN A 175 42.61 -18.62 11.64
CA ASN A 175 42.09 -19.02 12.95
C ASN A 175 41.45 -17.84 13.70
N GLU A 176 42.10 -16.67 13.71
CA GLU A 176 41.56 -15.44 14.32
C GLU A 176 40.21 -15.04 13.70
N ARG A 177 40.07 -15.15 12.37
CA ARG A 177 38.79 -14.92 11.68
C ARG A 177 37.71 -15.94 12.05
N LEU A 178 38.08 -17.21 12.19
CA LEU A 178 37.14 -18.27 12.62
C LEU A 178 36.68 -18.06 14.07
N ASP A 179 37.57 -17.63 14.97
CA ASP A 179 37.21 -17.34 16.36
C ASP A 179 36.41 -16.05 16.51
N ALA A 180 36.66 -15.02 15.68
CA ALA A 180 35.78 -13.86 15.57
C ALA A 180 34.37 -14.26 15.08
N GLN A 181 34.26 -15.07 14.02
CA GLN A 181 32.97 -15.59 13.54
C GLN A 181 32.25 -16.46 14.58
N ARG A 182 32.98 -17.23 15.39
CA ARG A 182 32.40 -17.97 16.53
C ARG A 182 31.82 -17.03 17.60
N GLN A 183 32.48 -15.90 17.89
CA GLN A 183 31.97 -14.88 18.81
C GLN A 183 30.73 -14.17 18.23
N GLU A 184 30.73 -13.82 16.95
CA GLU A 184 29.56 -13.27 16.25
C GLU A 184 28.37 -14.23 16.31
N LEU A 185 28.57 -15.50 15.95
CA LEU A 185 27.53 -16.53 16.04
C LEU A 185 27.04 -16.75 17.49
N GLY A 186 27.94 -16.66 18.47
CA GLY A 186 27.59 -16.72 19.89
C GLY A 186 26.69 -15.57 20.34
N THR A 187 27.01 -14.33 19.95
CA THR A 187 26.19 -13.15 20.28
C THR A 187 24.86 -13.12 19.52
N LEU A 188 24.84 -13.55 18.25
CA LEU A 188 23.60 -13.73 17.48
C LEU A 188 22.69 -14.80 18.10
N LYS A 189 23.26 -15.93 18.54
CA LYS A 189 22.52 -16.98 19.24
C LYS A 189 21.94 -16.45 20.57
N ALA A 190 22.75 -15.78 21.39
CA ALA A 190 22.28 -15.21 22.67
C ALA A 190 21.15 -14.18 22.44
N ARG A 191 21.24 -13.37 21.37
CA ARG A 191 20.18 -12.42 20.98
C ARG A 191 18.90 -13.13 20.54
N LEU A 192 18.99 -14.22 19.79
CA LEU A 192 17.83 -15.03 19.40
C LEU A 192 17.18 -15.72 20.61
N GLU A 193 17.98 -16.22 21.56
CA GLU A 193 17.48 -16.78 22.83
C GLU A 193 16.78 -15.70 23.68
N GLN A 194 17.34 -14.49 23.75
CA GLN A 194 16.71 -13.33 24.42
C GLN A 194 15.39 -12.92 23.73
N GLN A 195 15.34 -12.85 22.40
CA GLN A 195 14.12 -12.55 21.67
C GLN A 195 13.05 -13.65 21.84
N GLY A 196 13.46 -14.92 21.87
CA GLY A 196 12.56 -16.03 22.20
C GLY A 196 11.95 -15.92 23.60
N GLN A 197 12.74 -15.49 24.59
CA GLN A 197 12.24 -15.21 25.94
C GLN A 197 11.29 -14.00 25.98
N GLN A 198 11.57 -12.95 25.22
CA GLN A 198 10.68 -11.79 25.10
C GLN A 198 9.33 -12.18 24.48
N PHE A 199 9.33 -12.89 23.34
CA PHE A 199 8.10 -13.38 22.74
C PHE A 199 7.33 -14.36 23.63
N ALA A 200 8.02 -15.20 24.41
CA ALA A 200 7.35 -16.08 25.38
C ALA A 200 6.67 -15.28 26.52
N GLN A 201 7.27 -14.17 26.96
CA GLN A 201 6.67 -13.26 27.94
C GLN A 201 5.49 -12.48 27.35
N GLU A 202 5.61 -11.95 26.13
CA GLU A 202 4.54 -11.25 25.42
C GLU A 202 3.34 -12.15 25.10
N LEU A 203 3.58 -13.40 24.68
CA LEU A 203 2.52 -14.39 24.49
C LEU A 203 1.84 -14.75 25.83
N GLY A 204 2.60 -14.83 26.92
CA GLY A 204 2.05 -15.04 28.26
C GLY A 204 1.13 -13.90 28.71
N THR A 205 1.56 -12.63 28.57
CA THR A 205 0.73 -11.48 28.95
C THR A 205 -0.47 -11.29 28.03
N LEU A 206 -0.34 -11.53 26.73
CA LEU A 206 -1.46 -11.53 25.78
C LEU A 206 -2.46 -12.66 26.08
N GLN A 207 -2.00 -13.84 26.51
CA GLN A 207 -2.90 -14.92 26.94
C GLN A 207 -3.67 -14.51 28.20
N THR A 208 -3.01 -13.96 29.23
CA THR A 208 -3.71 -13.45 30.42
C THR A 208 -4.73 -12.37 30.06
N GLN A 209 -4.38 -11.41 29.19
CA GLN A 209 -5.32 -10.39 28.72
C GLN A 209 -6.49 -10.97 27.93
N ALA A 210 -6.29 -12.03 27.14
CA ALA A 210 -7.37 -12.72 26.43
C ALA A 210 -8.30 -13.49 27.40
N GLU A 211 -7.76 -14.07 28.47
CA GLU A 211 -8.53 -14.72 29.53
C GLU A 211 -9.32 -13.70 30.37
N GLU A 212 -8.72 -12.54 30.70
CA GLU A 212 -9.40 -11.40 31.34
C GLU A 212 -10.52 -10.81 30.47
N GLN A 213 -10.25 -10.57 29.18
CA GLN A 213 -11.27 -10.09 28.23
C GLN A 213 -12.41 -11.09 28.07
N ARG A 214 -12.11 -12.39 28.06
CA ARG A 214 -13.13 -13.44 28.01
C ARG A 214 -13.99 -13.43 29.28
N ALA A 215 -13.39 -13.31 30.47
CA ALA A 215 -14.13 -13.20 31.72
C ALA A 215 -15.06 -11.97 31.74
N MET A 216 -14.59 -10.81 31.26
CA MET A 216 -15.43 -9.61 31.12
C MET A 216 -16.58 -9.80 30.11
N LEU A 217 -16.34 -10.52 29.01
CA LEU A 217 -17.39 -10.84 28.02
C LEU A 217 -18.43 -11.82 28.56
N ASP A 218 -18.01 -12.82 29.34
CA ASP A 218 -18.92 -13.77 29.99
C ASP A 218 -19.75 -13.09 31.11
N GLU A 219 -19.18 -12.14 31.87
CA GLU A 219 -19.91 -11.29 32.83
C GLU A 219 -20.89 -10.31 32.15
N ALA A 220 -20.45 -9.64 31.07
CA ALA A 220 -21.31 -8.78 30.27
C ALA A 220 -22.47 -9.56 29.66
N ARG A 221 -22.21 -10.80 29.19
CA ARG A 221 -23.23 -11.71 28.69
C ARG A 221 -24.24 -12.11 29.77
N ALA A 222 -23.78 -12.52 30.95
CA ALA A 222 -24.67 -12.83 32.08
C ALA A 222 -25.54 -11.61 32.47
N THR A 223 -24.97 -10.41 32.39
CA THR A 223 -25.71 -9.15 32.60
C THR A 223 -26.78 -8.90 31.53
N ILE A 224 -26.48 -9.16 30.25
CA ILE A 224 -27.44 -9.05 29.14
C ILE A 224 -28.56 -10.10 29.27
N GLU A 225 -28.23 -11.35 29.62
CA GLU A 225 -29.22 -12.41 29.82
C GLU A 225 -30.16 -12.07 31.00
N ALA A 226 -29.64 -11.51 32.10
CA ALA A 226 -30.45 -11.01 33.22
C ALA A 226 -31.29 -9.76 32.87
N GLN A 227 -30.81 -8.89 31.98
CA GLN A 227 -31.60 -7.75 31.47
C GLN A 227 -32.72 -8.23 30.53
N SER A 228 -32.45 -9.21 29.67
CA SER A 228 -33.43 -9.83 28.77
C SER A 228 -34.57 -10.50 29.55
N GLN A 229 -34.26 -11.22 30.63
CA GLN A 229 -35.26 -11.76 31.54
C GLN A 229 -36.16 -10.67 32.16
N ARG A 230 -35.57 -9.56 32.60
CA ARG A 230 -36.34 -8.41 33.14
C ARG A 230 -37.22 -7.74 32.09
N LEU A 231 -36.80 -7.70 30.82
CA LEU A 231 -37.62 -7.19 29.73
C LEU A 231 -38.80 -8.13 29.46
N SER A 232 -38.57 -9.43 29.39
CA SER A 232 -39.65 -10.43 29.25
C SER A 232 -40.66 -10.40 30.41
N ASP A 233 -40.20 -10.22 31.66
CA ASP A 233 -41.05 -10.00 32.83
C ASP A 233 -41.91 -8.72 32.71
N LEU A 234 -41.38 -7.67 32.08
CA LEU A 234 -42.10 -6.40 31.85
C LEU A 234 -43.09 -6.52 30.69
N GLU A 235 -42.71 -7.19 29.60
CA GLU A 235 -43.60 -7.50 28.47
C GLU A 235 -44.80 -8.34 28.92
N ALA A 236 -44.58 -9.40 29.70
CA ALA A 236 -45.65 -10.23 30.25
C ALA A 236 -46.60 -9.42 31.17
N ARG A 237 -46.07 -8.45 31.95
CA ARG A 237 -46.88 -7.54 32.77
C ARG A 237 -47.67 -6.53 31.95
N LEU A 238 -47.08 -6.01 30.86
CA LEU A 238 -47.75 -5.09 29.95
C LEU A 238 -48.86 -5.80 29.16
N GLU A 239 -48.63 -7.03 28.71
CA GLU A 239 -49.66 -7.86 28.07
C GLU A 239 -50.79 -8.20 29.05
N GLN A 240 -50.47 -8.55 30.31
CA GLN A 240 -51.46 -8.73 31.37
C GLN A 240 -52.23 -7.43 31.69
N GLN A 241 -51.61 -6.25 31.57
CA GLN A 241 -52.33 -4.97 31.67
C GLN A 241 -53.22 -4.72 30.46
N ALA A 242 -52.78 -5.01 29.24
CA ALA A 242 -53.58 -4.88 28.02
C ALA A 242 -54.84 -5.76 28.08
N GLN A 243 -54.71 -7.03 28.52
CA GLN A 243 -55.84 -7.93 28.75
C GLN A 243 -56.82 -7.39 29.81
N ARG A 244 -56.34 -6.66 30.84
CA ARG A 244 -57.21 -6.00 31.84
C ARG A 244 -57.89 -4.74 31.30
N ILE A 245 -57.30 -4.03 30.33
CA ILE A 245 -57.91 -2.89 29.66
C ILE A 245 -59.01 -3.38 28.71
N ASP A 246 -58.72 -4.37 27.86
CA ASP A 246 -59.68 -5.00 26.95
C ASP A 246 -60.87 -5.65 27.69
N ALA A 247 -60.63 -6.27 28.85
CA ALA A 247 -61.71 -6.75 29.73
C ALA A 247 -62.52 -5.60 30.36
N GLY A 248 -61.89 -4.46 30.65
CA GLY A 248 -62.55 -3.24 31.15
C GLY A 248 -63.44 -2.59 30.10
N GLU A 249 -62.95 -2.45 28.87
CA GLU A 249 -63.71 -1.91 27.73
C GLU A 249 -64.92 -2.79 27.42
N LYS A 250 -64.78 -4.13 27.46
CA LYS A 250 -65.90 -5.08 27.29
C LYS A 250 -66.93 -4.99 28.42
N ALA A 251 -66.52 -4.71 29.66
CA ALA A 251 -67.44 -4.43 30.76
C ALA A 251 -68.14 -3.07 30.59
N GLN A 252 -67.45 -2.06 30.06
CA GLN A 252 -67.99 -0.73 29.81
C GLN A 252 -68.98 -0.71 28.63
N GLU A 253 -68.74 -1.49 27.57
CA GLU A 253 -69.72 -1.74 26.51
C GLU A 253 -70.97 -2.46 27.04
N ALA A 254 -70.81 -3.46 27.92
CA ALA A 254 -71.94 -4.15 28.52
C ALA A 254 -72.83 -3.18 29.33
N ALA A 255 -72.23 -2.35 30.18
CA ALA A 255 -72.93 -1.31 30.93
C ALA A 255 -73.63 -0.29 30.01
N HIS A 256 -72.98 0.13 28.92
CA HIS A 256 -73.60 1.08 27.99
C HIS A 256 -74.79 0.45 27.23
N ARG A 257 -74.73 -0.85 26.90
CA ARG A 257 -75.86 -1.59 26.29
C ARG A 257 -77.02 -1.76 27.27
N GLU A 258 -76.76 -2.00 28.56
CA GLU A 258 -77.83 -1.98 29.59
C GLU A 258 -78.46 -0.59 29.73
N GLN A 259 -77.67 0.49 29.72
CA GLN A 259 -78.19 1.86 29.76
C GLN A 259 -79.09 2.16 28.54
N GLN A 260 -78.65 1.80 27.33
CA GLN A 260 -79.46 1.98 26.11
C GLN A 260 -80.76 1.14 26.17
N GLN A 261 -80.74 -0.07 26.74
CA GLN A 261 -81.96 -0.86 26.95
C GLN A 261 -82.88 -0.26 28.04
N ALA A 262 -82.34 0.40 29.06
CA ALA A 262 -83.13 1.15 30.03
C ALA A 262 -83.81 2.37 29.39
N GLU A 263 -83.09 3.15 28.57
CA GLU A 263 -83.64 4.30 27.84
C GLU A 263 -84.69 3.88 26.79
N GLN A 264 -84.51 2.74 26.12
CA GLN A 264 -85.53 2.15 25.23
C GLN A 264 -86.78 1.68 25.99
N ARG A 265 -86.64 1.10 27.19
CA ARG A 265 -87.79 0.73 28.05
C ARG A 265 -88.52 1.97 28.56
N LEU A 266 -87.79 3.01 28.97
CA LEU A 266 -88.38 4.24 29.47
C LEU A 266 -89.15 4.98 28.36
N SER A 267 -88.54 5.15 27.19
CA SER A 267 -89.19 5.81 26.03
C SER A 267 -90.35 5.01 25.44
N ALA A 268 -90.33 3.67 25.54
CA ALA A 268 -91.51 2.84 25.25
C ALA A 268 -92.65 3.10 26.24
N GLN A 269 -92.37 3.14 27.55
CA GLN A 269 -93.37 3.44 28.57
C GLN A 269 -93.94 4.86 28.47
N THR A 270 -93.11 5.86 28.14
CA THR A 270 -93.60 7.24 27.89
C THR A 270 -94.55 7.27 26.68
N ARG A 271 -94.19 6.61 25.56
CA ARG A 271 -95.07 6.53 24.38
C ARG A 271 -96.36 5.76 24.65
N GLU A 272 -96.32 4.72 25.46
CA GLU A 272 -97.54 3.99 25.84
C GLU A 272 -98.44 4.82 26.77
N ALA A 273 -97.87 5.63 27.66
CA ALA A 273 -98.60 6.59 28.48
C ALA A 273 -99.21 7.72 27.62
N GLU A 274 -98.45 8.27 26.66
CA GLU A 274 -98.93 9.26 25.69
C GLU A 274 -100.06 8.69 24.83
N GLN A 275 -99.95 7.46 24.32
CA GLN A 275 -101.01 6.81 23.54
C GLN A 275 -102.27 6.54 24.38
N ARG A 276 -102.14 6.13 25.64
CA ARG A 276 -103.29 5.96 26.55
C ARG A 276 -103.96 7.31 26.88
N LEU A 277 -103.19 8.37 27.09
CA LEU A 277 -103.73 9.72 27.30
C LEU A 277 -104.41 10.25 26.04
N HIS A 278 -103.80 10.06 24.87
CA HIS A 278 -104.35 10.52 23.60
C HIS A 278 -105.63 9.75 23.25
N ALA A 279 -105.69 8.44 23.52
CA ALA A 279 -106.89 7.63 23.38
C ALA A 279 -108.01 8.08 24.33
N GLN A 280 -107.72 8.39 25.60
CA GLN A 280 -108.71 8.92 26.54
C GLN A 280 -109.23 10.31 26.13
N VAL A 281 -108.37 11.17 25.58
CA VAL A 281 -108.80 12.46 25.00
C VAL A 281 -109.67 12.24 23.75
N GLN A 282 -109.33 11.27 22.90
CA GLN A 282 -110.10 10.96 21.70
C GLN A 282 -111.45 10.31 22.03
N GLU A 283 -111.51 9.41 23.02
CA GLU A 283 -112.74 8.80 23.51
C GLU A 283 -113.64 9.84 24.21
N ALA A 284 -113.07 10.79 24.96
CA ALA A 284 -113.80 11.93 25.51
C ALA A 284 -114.31 12.89 24.42
N GLN A 285 -113.54 13.11 23.35
CA GLN A 285 -113.96 13.93 22.21
C GLN A 285 -115.04 13.22 21.36
N GLU A 286 -114.94 11.91 21.14
CA GLU A 286 -115.99 11.13 20.48
C GLU A 286 -117.25 11.03 21.34
N ALA A 287 -117.14 10.93 22.67
CA ALA A 287 -118.29 11.01 23.57
C ALA A 287 -118.94 12.40 23.54
N ALA A 288 -118.14 13.47 23.51
CA ALA A 288 -118.64 14.85 23.36
C ALA A 288 -119.27 15.10 21.99
N GLN A 289 -118.69 14.59 20.91
CA GLN A 289 -119.24 14.68 19.56
C GLN A 289 -120.51 13.84 19.40
N ARG A 290 -120.54 12.58 19.88
CA ARG A 290 -121.77 11.77 19.89
C ARG A 290 -122.86 12.42 20.76
N SER A 291 -122.50 13.09 21.85
CA SER A 291 -123.43 13.91 22.65
C SER A 291 -123.95 15.12 21.86
N GLN A 292 -123.09 15.86 21.16
CA GLN A 292 -123.50 16.97 20.29
C GLN A 292 -124.34 16.52 19.10
N GLU A 293 -124.02 15.40 18.46
CA GLU A 293 -124.77 14.81 17.35
C GLU A 293 -126.12 14.25 17.82
N GLN A 294 -126.19 13.63 19.00
CA GLN A 294 -127.46 13.22 19.61
C GLN A 294 -128.31 14.43 20.02
N ALA A 295 -127.70 15.50 20.54
CA ALA A 295 -128.38 16.76 20.83
C ALA A 295 -128.87 17.46 19.55
N LEU A 296 -128.08 17.48 18.48
CA LEU A 296 -128.48 18.02 17.17
C LEU A 296 -129.54 17.15 16.49
N ALA A 297 -129.45 15.82 16.58
CA ALA A 297 -130.46 14.91 16.05
C ALA A 297 -131.76 14.96 16.86
N ALA A 298 -131.70 15.18 18.18
CA ALA A 298 -132.87 15.48 19.00
C ALA A 298 -133.49 16.83 18.61
N LEU A 299 -132.69 17.90 18.53
CA LEU A 299 -133.17 19.23 18.13
C LEU A 299 -133.75 19.23 16.71
N GLN A 300 -133.16 18.49 15.77
CA GLN A 300 -133.69 18.32 14.42
C GLN A 300 -134.96 17.47 14.39
N ARG A 301 -135.09 16.43 15.23
CA ARG A 301 -136.34 15.66 15.38
C ARG A 301 -137.45 16.50 16.02
N ASP A 302 -137.15 17.28 17.05
CA ASP A 302 -138.13 18.16 17.69
C ASP A 302 -138.53 19.32 16.77
N LEU A 303 -137.59 19.89 16.00
CA LEU A 303 -137.89 20.90 14.99
C LEU A 303 -138.71 20.33 13.82
N LEU A 304 -138.39 19.13 13.34
CA LEU A 304 -139.19 18.43 12.33
C LEU A 304 -140.58 18.09 12.86
N ALA A 305 -140.69 17.53 14.08
CA ALA A 305 -141.97 17.21 14.71
C ALA A 305 -142.81 18.47 14.99
N GLU A 306 -142.19 19.61 15.31
CA GLU A 306 -142.90 20.88 15.48
C GLU A 306 -143.33 21.50 14.14
N VAL A 307 -142.53 21.37 13.07
CA VAL A 307 -142.95 21.72 11.71
C VAL A 307 -144.07 20.80 11.21
N GLU A 308 -144.00 19.51 11.50
CA GLU A 308 -144.98 18.50 11.13
C GLU A 308 -146.29 18.68 11.92
N ARG A 309 -146.24 18.98 13.22
CA ARG A 309 -147.40 19.45 14.01
C ARG A 309 -148.00 20.73 13.43
N ARG A 310 -147.19 21.67 12.95
CA ARG A 310 -147.69 22.93 12.34
C ARG A 310 -148.26 22.74 10.95
N MET A 311 -147.78 21.77 10.17
CA MET A 311 -148.45 21.31 8.95
C MET A 311 -149.76 20.60 9.28
N GLN A 312 -149.75 19.59 10.15
CA GLN A 312 -150.96 18.86 10.55
C GLN A 312 -152.01 19.77 11.22
N ALA A 313 -151.61 20.81 11.95
CA ALA A 313 -152.51 21.83 12.47
C ALA A 313 -153.11 22.71 11.36
N ARG A 314 -152.32 23.09 10.34
CA ARG A 314 -152.82 23.80 9.15
C ARG A 314 -153.69 22.93 8.26
N GLU A 315 -153.40 21.65 8.11
CA GLU A 315 -154.25 20.69 7.40
C GLU A 315 -155.52 20.38 8.18
N ALA A 316 -155.46 20.27 9.52
CA ALA A 316 -156.64 20.18 10.38
C ALA A 316 -157.50 21.47 10.33
N GLN A 317 -156.88 22.63 10.18
CA GLN A 317 -157.59 23.90 9.96
C GLN A 317 -158.22 23.95 8.56
N HIS A 318 -157.46 23.69 7.50
CA HIS A 318 -157.98 23.70 6.13
C HIS A 318 -158.99 22.58 5.84
N THR A 319 -158.88 21.41 6.47
CA THR A 319 -159.95 20.39 6.37
C THR A 319 -161.22 20.84 7.08
N ARG A 320 -161.13 21.47 8.28
CA ARG A 320 -162.29 22.08 8.95
C ARG A 320 -162.92 23.19 8.12
N GLU A 321 -162.13 24.11 7.60
CA GLU A 321 -162.57 25.20 6.71
C GLU A 321 -163.24 24.65 5.45
N ASN A 322 -162.64 23.65 4.78
CA ASN A 322 -163.24 23.01 3.62
C ASN A 322 -164.50 22.20 3.95
N THR A 323 -164.59 21.50 5.09
CA THR A 323 -165.86 20.86 5.51
C THR A 323 -166.95 21.88 5.82
N THR A 324 -166.60 23.05 6.35
CA THR A 324 -167.56 24.13 6.62
C THR A 324 -168.04 24.76 5.31
N LEU A 325 -167.14 24.96 4.33
CA LEU A 325 -167.48 25.43 2.99
C LEU A 325 -168.30 24.39 2.21
N LEU A 326 -168.02 23.09 2.35
CA LEU A 326 -168.84 22.02 1.76
C LEU A 326 -170.24 21.97 2.36
N ASP A 327 -170.39 22.06 3.68
CA ASP A 327 -171.70 22.11 4.36
C ASP A 327 -172.51 23.35 3.93
N ILE A 328 -171.87 24.51 3.75
CA ILE A 328 -172.50 25.72 3.19
C ILE A 328 -172.92 25.50 1.73
N VAL A 329 -172.08 24.85 0.90
CA VAL A 329 -172.40 24.56 -0.50
C VAL A 329 -173.50 23.51 -0.65
N GLU A 330 -173.56 22.48 0.19
CA GLU A 330 -174.67 21.51 0.20
C GLU A 330 -175.98 22.13 0.69
N LYS A 331 -175.94 23.05 1.66
CA LYS A 331 -177.11 23.84 2.09
C LYS A 331 -177.60 24.81 1.01
N ALA A 332 -176.69 25.45 0.28
CA ALA A 332 -177.05 26.23 -0.92
C ALA A 332 -177.63 25.35 -2.03
N ARG A 333 -177.09 24.15 -2.26
CA ARG A 333 -177.55 23.19 -3.28
C ARG A 333 -178.92 22.60 -2.97
N THR A 334 -179.21 22.31 -1.70
CA THR A 334 -180.53 21.83 -1.26
C THR A 334 -181.58 22.95 -1.29
N ALA A 335 -181.23 24.19 -0.91
CA ALA A 335 -182.11 25.35 -1.12
C ALA A 335 -182.44 25.57 -2.61
N ALA A 336 -181.45 25.44 -3.50
CA ALA A 336 -181.66 25.52 -4.94
C ALA A 336 -182.54 24.37 -5.48
N ALA A 337 -182.39 23.15 -4.96
CA ALA A 337 -183.22 22.01 -5.37
C ALA A 337 -184.71 22.19 -5.00
N VAL A 338 -185.00 22.77 -3.83
CA VAL A 338 -186.39 23.11 -3.44
C VAL A 338 -186.98 24.15 -4.37
N ALA A 339 -186.23 25.21 -4.71
CA ALA A 339 -186.69 26.23 -5.66
C ALA A 339 -186.94 25.65 -7.08
N VAL A 340 -186.18 24.63 -7.51
CA VAL A 340 -186.45 23.91 -8.76
C VAL A 340 -187.75 23.11 -8.68
N GLN A 341 -188.05 22.43 -7.57
CA GLN A 341 -189.33 21.74 -7.40
C GLN A 341 -190.54 22.69 -7.40
N GLU A 342 -190.42 23.89 -6.84
CA GLU A 342 -191.48 24.91 -6.92
C GLU A 342 -191.70 25.37 -8.37
N VAL A 343 -190.62 25.56 -9.15
CA VAL A 343 -190.71 25.89 -10.58
C VAL A 343 -191.32 24.75 -11.40
N GLU A 344 -190.92 23.50 -11.18
CA GLU A 344 -191.51 22.32 -11.86
C GLU A 344 -193.00 22.15 -11.51
N GLY A 345 -193.39 22.39 -10.25
CA GLY A 345 -194.79 22.40 -9.82
C GLY A 345 -195.63 23.45 -10.55
N LEU A 346 -195.13 24.69 -10.61
CA LEU A 346 -195.75 25.77 -11.37
C LEU A 346 -195.79 25.48 -12.88
N GLN A 347 -194.78 24.78 -13.41
CA GLN A 347 -194.72 24.40 -14.83
C GLN A 347 -195.73 23.29 -15.18
N GLN A 348 -195.99 22.33 -14.28
CA GLN A 348 -197.11 21.40 -14.42
C GLN A 348 -198.48 22.10 -14.32
N GLN A 349 -198.60 23.09 -13.45
CA GLN A 349 -199.82 23.91 -13.32
C GLN A 349 -200.07 24.73 -14.60
N LEU A 350 -199.03 25.31 -15.18
CA LEU A 350 -199.07 26.00 -16.47
C LEU A 350 -199.42 25.06 -17.63
N GLN A 351 -198.91 23.82 -17.66
CA GLN A 351 -199.31 22.84 -18.68
C GLN A 351 -200.80 22.44 -18.58
N ARG A 352 -201.35 22.36 -17.36
CA ARG A 352 -202.80 22.14 -17.16
C ARG A 352 -203.63 23.32 -17.65
N GLU A 353 -203.20 24.56 -17.39
CA GLU A 353 -203.84 25.74 -18.00
C GLU A 353 -203.68 25.79 -19.52
N GLN A 354 -202.56 25.34 -20.09
CA GLN A 354 -202.35 25.27 -21.54
C GLN A 354 -203.20 24.17 -22.21
N ALA A 355 -203.49 23.07 -21.52
CA ALA A 355 -204.46 22.08 -21.99
C ALA A 355 -205.89 22.65 -21.99
N ALA A 356 -206.32 23.28 -20.89
CA ALA A 356 -207.62 23.95 -20.82
C ALA A 356 -207.73 25.14 -21.81
N ARG A 357 -206.63 25.87 -22.04
CA ARG A 357 -206.56 26.92 -23.07
C ARG A 357 -206.58 26.38 -24.49
N THR A 358 -206.04 25.19 -24.79
CA THR A 358 -206.18 24.61 -26.14
C THR A 358 -207.59 24.08 -26.38
N GLU A 359 -208.30 23.59 -25.35
CA GLU A 359 -209.74 23.31 -25.42
C GLU A 359 -210.58 24.58 -25.65
N LEU A 360 -210.27 25.67 -24.93
CA LEU A 360 -210.88 26.99 -25.15
C LEU A 360 -210.48 27.62 -26.50
N GLU A 361 -209.25 27.46 -26.97
CA GLU A 361 -208.80 27.96 -28.28
C GLU A 361 -209.37 27.15 -29.45
N GLN A 362 -209.73 25.88 -29.28
CA GLN A 362 -210.53 25.17 -30.29
C GLN A 362 -211.94 25.79 -30.39
N ARG A 363 -212.56 26.16 -29.25
CA ARG A 363 -213.80 26.96 -29.23
C ARG A 363 -213.62 28.39 -29.74
N LEU A 364 -212.44 29.01 -29.59
CA LEU A 364 -212.16 30.37 -30.05
C LEU A 364 -211.70 30.45 -31.51
N LYS A 365 -211.06 29.41 -32.05
CA LYS A 365 -210.75 29.28 -33.48
C LYS A 365 -211.98 28.92 -34.33
N GLN A 366 -213.09 28.49 -33.70
CA GLN A 366 -214.42 28.55 -34.31
C GLN A 366 -214.99 29.99 -34.44
N LEU A 367 -214.44 30.98 -33.72
CA LEU A 367 -215.04 32.32 -33.59
C LEU A 367 -214.20 33.47 -34.17
N GLN A 368 -212.86 33.40 -34.10
CA GLN A 368 -211.99 34.56 -34.34
C GLN A 368 -210.85 34.32 -35.32
N ALA A 369 -211.07 33.51 -36.35
CA ALA A 369 -210.29 33.53 -37.59
C ALA A 369 -210.64 34.75 -38.47
N THR A 370 -210.80 35.94 -37.87
CA THR A 370 -211.31 37.17 -38.51
C THR A 370 -210.37 38.36 -38.28
N GLN A 371 -209.12 38.18 -38.70
CA GLN A 371 -208.04 39.20 -38.81
C GLN A 371 -207.46 39.80 -37.51
N ALA A 372 -206.27 40.39 -37.65
CA ALA A 372 -205.46 41.03 -36.61
C ALA A 372 -204.66 42.22 -37.20
N SER A 373 -204.11 43.12 -36.37
CA SER A 373 -203.38 44.30 -36.88
C SER A 373 -202.41 44.98 -35.86
N GLN A 374 -201.24 45.40 -36.36
CA GLN A 374 -200.34 46.51 -35.93
C GLN A 374 -199.54 46.52 -34.59
N PRO A 375 -198.46 47.38 -34.46
CA PRO A 375 -197.32 47.17 -33.54
C PRO A 375 -196.71 48.42 -32.80
N SER A 376 -195.51 48.27 -32.17
CA SER A 376 -194.46 49.30 -31.87
C SER A 376 -194.44 50.00 -30.45
N PRO A 377 -193.58 51.02 -30.08
CA PRO A 377 -192.45 50.83 -29.11
C PRO A 377 -192.15 52.00 -28.07
N THR A 378 -190.87 52.17 -27.63
CA THR A 378 -190.18 53.38 -26.99
C THR A 378 -190.39 53.68 -25.45
N THR A 379 -189.53 54.32 -24.58
CA THR A 379 -188.13 54.91 -24.51
C THR A 379 -187.62 55.16 -23.04
N ARG A 380 -186.36 55.68 -22.81
CA ARG A 380 -185.95 56.90 -21.97
C ARG A 380 -184.95 56.85 -20.73
N LYS A 381 -183.87 57.66 -20.77
CA LYS A 381 -183.23 58.65 -19.78
C LYS A 381 -182.52 58.37 -18.38
N GLN A 382 -181.26 58.89 -18.27
CA GLN A 382 -180.65 59.91 -17.31
C GLN A 382 -180.05 59.67 -15.86
N ARG A 383 -178.82 60.25 -15.65
CA ARG A 383 -178.22 61.02 -14.48
C ARG A 383 -177.82 60.38 -13.11
N GLY A 384 -176.62 60.73 -12.60
CA GLY A 384 -176.02 60.28 -11.31
C GLY A 384 -175.63 61.34 -10.23
N GLY A 385 -174.69 61.02 -9.30
CA GLY A 385 -173.99 61.98 -8.40
C GLY A 385 -173.75 61.65 -6.89
N LYS A 386 -172.66 62.21 -6.30
CA LYS A 386 -172.41 62.66 -4.88
C LYS A 386 -171.93 61.73 -3.70
N LYS A 387 -170.73 62.09 -3.15
CA LYS A 387 -170.33 62.44 -1.74
C LYS A 387 -170.16 61.42 -0.56
N THR A 388 -169.19 61.77 0.32
CA THR A 388 -169.05 61.64 1.82
C THR A 388 -168.28 60.48 2.52
N THR A 389 -167.64 60.85 3.65
CA THR A 389 -166.91 60.11 4.74
C THR A 389 -167.88 59.54 5.82
N PRO A 390 -167.49 58.96 7.00
CA PRO A 390 -166.17 58.76 7.69
C PRO A 390 -165.96 57.31 8.25
N GLY A 391 -165.05 57.07 9.22
CA GLY A 391 -165.19 55.96 10.20
C GLY A 391 -163.91 55.35 10.81
N ASP A 392 -163.84 55.31 12.14
CA ASP A 392 -162.94 54.55 13.06
C ASP A 392 -163.84 53.49 13.80
N PRO A 393 -163.42 52.64 14.78
CA PRO A 393 -162.09 52.22 15.25
C PRO A 393 -161.97 50.70 15.63
N GLN A 394 -160.91 50.36 16.40
CA GLN A 394 -160.85 49.43 17.56
C GLN A 394 -160.32 47.98 17.46
N ALA A 395 -159.51 47.67 18.50
CA ALA A 395 -159.04 46.38 19.04
C ALA A 395 -158.08 45.55 18.17
#